data_AF-A0A3D2YWE8-F1
#
_entry.id   AF-A0A3D2YWE8-F1
#
_cell.length_a   1.000
_cell.length_b   1.000
_cell.length_c   1.000
_cell.angle_alpha   90.00
_cell.angle_beta   90.00
_cell.angle_gamma   90.00
#
_symmetry.space_group_name_H-M   'P 1'
#
loop_
_entity.id
_entity.type
_entity.pdbx_description
1 polymer ?
#
loop_
_entity_poly.entity_id
_entity_poly.type
_entity_poly.pdbx_seq_one_letter_code
_entity_poly.pdbx_strand_id
1 'polypeptide(L)'
;LLVAGGLSALVYHRYDAQRSTLLLFLPAFATALYAVLFTPVLDLQAVVDGILPREITIGAASNGLPANYVVALGVLSGTIILSVVVGVRWLGGVWLVCAGIFYVIWAALYTTLFTNLAGLFSGSWQGMGYWVAQQDVARGNQPWYYYFVGMPVYELLPVVFAIAGAFYFIKRGDILGLLLTLWAGITFLAYSTASEKMPWLLVNITLPMIFLAAKFLGDLVDSVRWGQALRLGAGALFLLAPLALLGGLFFLYAYTDSGLGAQHWTVLAGSVFAVLTGAYLVRVTSSARGGAAAALGVAALLLGFGLWSGMRASYTYDDSVVEILVYAQGGSDLQETFAAMDTQIFSAVPDTERQPFETRRPVEVDYDVWYPFQWYVRDAERAGQLRFTCFKQKEDDGWNEGCNSLDEKPGEEDFVPDLLMMTSDHAGRGGVELEEYDKSQSQHSLLWFPESYRRPTEARQEEEWRDELSRDFDFFKDVATSRQAWRDVMEYWIFRELDRDWFTGDYFTFQR
;
A
#
# COMPACT_ATOMS: atom_id res chain seq x y z
N LEU A 1 -37.78 -5.93 -17.34
CA LEU A 1 -38.55 -7.20 -17.40
C LEU A 1 -38.19 -8.06 -18.62
N LEU A 2 -38.29 -7.55 -19.85
CA LEU A 2 -37.93 -8.31 -21.07
C LEU A 2 -36.44 -8.72 -21.15
N VAL A 3 -35.52 -7.82 -20.76
CA VAL A 3 -34.08 -8.12 -20.72
C VAL A 3 -33.76 -9.15 -19.61
N ALA A 4 -34.38 -9.00 -18.44
CA ALA A 4 -34.24 -9.94 -17.33
C ALA A 4 -34.82 -11.33 -17.65
N GLY A 5 -35.96 -11.38 -18.35
CA GLY A 5 -36.57 -12.62 -18.84
C GLY A 5 -35.73 -13.28 -19.93
N GLY A 6 -35.14 -12.49 -20.84
CA GLY A 6 -34.23 -12.98 -21.87
C GLY A 6 -32.95 -13.58 -21.29
N LEU A 7 -32.31 -12.90 -20.34
CA LEU A 7 -31.13 -13.40 -19.63
C LEU A 7 -31.45 -14.65 -18.79
N SER A 8 -32.59 -14.66 -18.10
CA SER A 8 -33.02 -15.82 -17.30
C SER A 8 -33.30 -17.05 -18.16
N ALA A 9 -33.94 -16.89 -19.33
CA ALA A 9 -34.20 -17.99 -20.26
C ALA A 9 -32.91 -18.54 -20.89
N LEU A 10 -31.94 -17.66 -21.20
CA LEU A 10 -30.66 -18.03 -21.79
C LEU A 10 -29.75 -18.75 -20.78
N VAL A 11 -29.84 -18.40 -19.50
CA VAL A 11 -29.14 -19.07 -18.40
C VAL A 11 -29.82 -20.39 -18.02
N TYR A 12 -31.16 -20.41 -17.94
CA TYR A 12 -31.96 -21.59 -17.61
C TYR A 12 -31.82 -22.73 -18.64
N HIS A 13 -31.75 -22.41 -19.94
CA HIS A 13 -31.62 -23.43 -20.98
C HIS A 13 -30.19 -23.91 -21.25
N ARG A 14 -29.17 -23.20 -20.74
CA ARG A 14 -27.76 -23.48 -21.05
C ARG A 14 -27.00 -24.15 -19.89
N TYR A 15 -27.51 -24.05 -18.67
CA TYR A 15 -26.90 -24.64 -17.47
C TYR A 15 -27.95 -25.31 -16.58
N ASP A 16 -27.56 -26.42 -15.96
CA ASP A 16 -28.39 -27.19 -15.02
C ASP A 16 -29.04 -26.29 -13.96
N ALA A 17 -30.33 -26.50 -13.68
CA ALA A 17 -31.18 -25.53 -12.97
C ALA A 17 -30.66 -25.15 -11.56
N GLN A 18 -29.91 -26.07 -10.93
CA GLN A 18 -29.22 -25.83 -9.65
C GLN A 18 -28.03 -24.86 -9.77
N ARG A 19 -27.28 -24.88 -10.88
CA ARG A 19 -26.13 -23.99 -11.10
C ARG A 19 -26.58 -22.58 -11.48
N SER A 20 -27.66 -22.49 -12.25
CA SER A 20 -28.26 -21.24 -12.72
C SER A 20 -28.87 -20.39 -11.61
N THR A 21 -29.51 -21.02 -10.62
CA THR A 21 -30.10 -20.32 -9.46
C THR A 21 -29.02 -19.74 -8.56
N LEU A 22 -27.94 -20.49 -8.31
CA LEU A 22 -26.81 -20.02 -7.52
C LEU A 22 -26.11 -18.82 -8.16
N LEU A 23 -25.88 -18.84 -9.48
CA LEU A 23 -25.25 -17.75 -10.22
C LEU A 23 -26.04 -16.42 -10.18
N LEU A 24 -27.37 -16.49 -10.04
CA LEU A 24 -28.24 -15.31 -9.93
C LEU A 24 -28.35 -14.81 -8.47
N PHE A 25 -28.39 -15.73 -7.51
CA PHE A 25 -28.57 -15.39 -6.09
C PHE A 25 -27.29 -14.89 -5.41
N LEU A 26 -26.13 -15.46 -5.73
CA LEU A 26 -24.86 -15.14 -5.08
C LEU A 26 -24.48 -13.65 -5.20
N PRO A 27 -24.55 -13.02 -6.39
CA PRO A 27 -24.24 -11.59 -6.52
C PRO A 27 -25.23 -10.72 -5.75
N ALA A 28 -26.54 -11.01 -5.85
CA ALA A 28 -27.55 -10.25 -5.14
C ALA A 28 -27.42 -10.39 -3.60
N PHE A 29 -27.12 -11.60 -3.13
CA PHE A 29 -26.87 -11.88 -1.71
C PHE A 29 -25.58 -11.23 -1.23
N ALA A 30 -24.48 -11.29 -1.99
CA ALA A 30 -23.22 -10.65 -1.63
C ALA A 30 -23.35 -9.13 -1.60
N THR A 31 -24.05 -8.52 -2.55
CA THR A 31 -24.36 -7.08 -2.56
C THR A 31 -25.26 -6.70 -1.39
N ALA A 32 -26.27 -7.50 -1.07
CA ALA A 32 -27.14 -7.26 0.08
C ALA A 32 -26.38 -7.41 1.41
N LEU A 33 -25.52 -8.42 1.54
CA LEU A 33 -24.68 -8.64 2.71
C LEU A 33 -23.66 -7.51 2.88
N TYR A 34 -23.04 -7.05 1.79
CA TYR A 34 -22.15 -5.89 1.80
C TYR A 34 -22.90 -4.62 2.22
N ALA A 35 -24.07 -4.35 1.63
CA ALA A 35 -24.90 -3.22 2.03
C ALA A 35 -25.29 -3.32 3.51
N VAL A 36 -25.65 -4.50 4.01
CA VAL A 36 -26.04 -4.70 5.41
C VAL A 36 -24.86 -4.52 6.38
N LEU A 37 -23.67 -5.02 6.04
CA LEU A 37 -22.50 -4.97 6.93
C LEU A 37 -21.79 -3.61 6.92
N PHE A 38 -21.89 -2.86 5.84
CA PHE A 38 -21.13 -1.61 5.62
C PHE A 38 -22.02 -0.37 5.47
N THR A 39 -23.32 -0.46 5.80
CA THR A 39 -24.20 0.72 5.94
C THR A 39 -24.81 0.75 7.34
N PRO A 40 -25.18 1.94 7.86
CA PRO A 40 -25.75 2.10 9.20
C PRO A 40 -27.21 1.59 9.31
N VAL A 41 -27.68 0.80 8.34
CA VAL A 41 -29.08 0.39 8.23
C VAL A 41 -29.46 -0.70 9.22
N LEU A 42 -28.49 -1.49 9.71
CA LEU A 42 -28.72 -2.57 10.67
C LEU A 42 -28.01 -2.28 11.99
N ASP A 43 -28.81 -2.04 13.03
CA ASP A 43 -28.35 -2.02 14.42
C ASP A 43 -28.00 -3.45 14.83
N LEU A 44 -26.73 -3.78 14.62
CA LEU A 44 -26.15 -5.08 14.92
C LEU A 44 -26.26 -5.46 16.41
N GLN A 45 -26.38 -4.48 17.29
CA GLN A 45 -26.54 -4.71 18.73
C GLN A 45 -27.95 -5.24 19.03
N ALA A 46 -28.98 -4.66 18.41
CA ALA A 46 -30.36 -5.12 18.53
C ALA A 46 -30.59 -6.55 17.99
N VAL A 47 -29.85 -6.95 16.95
CA VAL A 47 -29.93 -8.32 16.39
C VAL A 47 -29.32 -9.34 17.34
N VAL A 48 -28.20 -9.01 17.97
CA VAL A 48 -27.53 -9.88 18.94
C VAL A 48 -28.38 -10.06 20.19
N ASP A 49 -28.97 -8.98 20.70
CA ASP A 49 -29.86 -9.01 21.87
C ASP A 49 -31.14 -9.84 21.63
N GLY A 50 -31.56 -10.00 20.38
CA GLY A 50 -32.70 -10.83 19.99
C GLY A 50 -32.42 -12.33 19.87
N ILE A 51 -31.15 -12.74 19.75
CA ILE A 51 -30.75 -14.13 19.47
C ILE A 51 -30.23 -14.84 20.73
N LEU A 52 -29.62 -14.10 21.67
CA LEU A 52 -29.00 -14.71 22.85
C LEU A 52 -29.95 -14.84 24.05
N PRO A 53 -29.82 -15.91 24.86
CA PRO A 53 -30.51 -16.04 26.14
C PRO A 53 -30.17 -14.88 27.08
N ARG A 54 -31.16 -14.44 27.88
CA ARG A 54 -31.05 -13.26 28.77
C ARG A 54 -29.97 -13.40 29.85
N GLU A 55 -29.39 -14.59 30.03
CA GLU A 55 -28.31 -14.84 30.98
C GLU A 55 -26.90 -14.46 30.47
N ILE A 56 -26.73 -14.14 29.18
CA ILE A 56 -25.44 -13.71 28.61
C ILE A 56 -25.43 -12.18 28.51
N THR A 57 -24.75 -11.51 29.45
CA THR A 57 -24.61 -10.05 29.45
C THR A 57 -23.51 -9.61 28.48
N ILE A 58 -23.87 -8.85 27.46
CA ILE A 58 -22.96 -8.23 26.49
C ILE A 58 -22.75 -6.77 26.89
N GLY A 59 -21.50 -6.34 27.04
CA GLY A 59 -21.14 -4.97 27.43
C GLY A 59 -19.82 -4.89 28.19
N ALA A 60 -19.41 -3.67 28.57
CA ALA A 60 -18.16 -3.32 29.27
C ALA A 60 -18.05 -3.84 30.72
N ALA A 61 -18.71 -4.96 31.04
CA ALA A 61 -18.46 -5.71 32.25
C ALA A 61 -17.15 -6.50 32.06
N SER A 62 -16.37 -6.65 33.13
CA SER A 62 -15.03 -7.27 33.12
C SER A 62 -14.96 -8.69 32.53
N ASN A 63 -16.11 -9.36 32.37
CA ASN A 63 -16.26 -10.71 31.82
C ASN A 63 -17.28 -10.81 30.65
N GLY A 64 -17.76 -9.69 30.10
CA GLY A 64 -18.71 -9.68 28.98
C GLY A 64 -18.02 -9.93 27.65
N LEU A 65 -18.56 -10.85 26.82
CA LEU A 65 -18.12 -10.98 25.42
C LEU A 65 -18.51 -9.70 24.67
N PRO A 66 -17.55 -8.97 24.06
CA PRO A 66 -17.87 -7.75 23.33
C PRO A 66 -18.86 -8.05 22.17
N ALA A 67 -19.89 -7.21 21.98
CA ALA A 67 -20.99 -7.45 21.03
C ALA A 67 -20.50 -7.74 19.60
N ASN A 68 -19.45 -7.02 19.19
CA ASN A 68 -18.78 -7.19 17.92
C ASN A 68 -18.22 -8.61 17.72
N TYR A 69 -17.80 -9.32 18.77
CA TYR A 69 -17.28 -10.71 18.66
C TYR A 69 -18.41 -11.71 18.42
N VAL A 70 -19.60 -11.47 18.98
CA VAL A 70 -20.77 -12.35 18.78
C VAL A 70 -21.30 -12.18 17.35
N VAL A 71 -21.43 -10.93 16.89
CA VAL A 71 -21.76 -10.61 15.50
C VAL A 71 -20.76 -11.28 14.55
N ALA A 72 -19.46 -11.11 14.82
CA ALA A 72 -18.38 -11.69 14.03
C ALA A 72 -18.59 -13.18 13.85
N LEU A 73 -18.80 -13.88 14.97
CA LEU A 73 -18.96 -15.32 14.99
C LEU A 73 -20.19 -15.73 14.18
N GLY A 74 -21.30 -15.01 14.30
CA GLY A 74 -22.52 -15.25 13.52
C GLY A 74 -22.31 -15.07 12.01
N VAL A 75 -21.72 -13.95 11.59
CA VAL A 75 -21.46 -13.64 10.18
C VAL A 75 -20.44 -14.61 9.59
N LEU A 76 -19.33 -14.86 10.27
CA LEU A 76 -18.29 -15.78 9.82
C LEU A 76 -18.82 -17.22 9.74
N SER A 77 -19.50 -17.69 10.78
CA SER A 77 -20.08 -19.04 10.78
C SER A 77 -21.14 -19.18 9.69
N GLY A 78 -22.03 -18.19 9.54
CA GLY A 78 -23.07 -18.19 8.51
C GLY A 78 -22.50 -18.20 7.08
N THR A 79 -21.49 -17.38 6.80
CA THR A 79 -20.84 -17.32 5.49
C THR A 79 -20.02 -18.58 5.19
N ILE A 80 -19.34 -19.16 6.19
CA ILE A 80 -18.64 -20.44 6.05
C ILE A 80 -19.62 -21.57 5.77
N ILE A 81 -20.71 -21.67 6.55
CA ILE A 81 -21.75 -22.70 6.33
C ILE A 81 -22.35 -22.56 4.94
N LEU A 82 -22.68 -21.34 4.51
CA LEU A 82 -23.19 -21.08 3.18
C LEU A 82 -22.18 -21.51 2.10
N SER A 83 -20.91 -21.13 2.25
CA SER A 83 -19.82 -21.51 1.34
C SER A 83 -19.67 -23.04 1.23
N VAL A 84 -19.68 -23.75 2.36
CA VAL A 84 -19.64 -25.22 2.42
C VAL A 84 -20.84 -25.83 1.72
N VAL A 85 -22.05 -25.39 2.05
CA VAL A 85 -23.30 -25.93 1.50
C VAL A 85 -23.36 -25.74 -0.01
N VAL A 86 -23.04 -24.53 -0.49
CA VAL A 86 -23.03 -24.21 -1.92
C VAL A 86 -21.91 -24.97 -2.62
N GLY A 87 -20.71 -24.95 -2.06
CA GLY A 87 -19.51 -25.58 -2.61
C GLY A 87 -19.63 -27.08 -2.76
N VAL A 88 -20.07 -27.77 -1.70
CA VAL A 88 -20.29 -29.23 -1.71
C VAL A 88 -21.44 -29.60 -2.65
N ARG A 89 -22.54 -28.84 -2.69
CA ARG A 89 -23.63 -29.12 -3.64
C ARG A 89 -23.22 -28.92 -5.09
N TRP A 90 -22.34 -27.95 -5.36
CA TRP A 90 -21.94 -27.63 -6.73
C TRP A 90 -20.80 -28.53 -7.24
N LEU A 91 -19.74 -28.69 -6.46
CA LEU A 91 -18.47 -29.31 -6.87
C LEU A 91 -18.15 -30.60 -6.09
N GLY A 92 -18.91 -30.93 -5.05
CA GLY A 92 -18.75 -32.16 -4.27
C GLY A 92 -17.37 -32.27 -3.62
N GLY A 93 -16.74 -33.43 -3.77
CA GLY A 93 -15.42 -33.72 -3.19
C GLY A 93 -14.30 -32.79 -3.66
N VAL A 94 -14.39 -32.24 -4.88
CA VAL A 94 -13.39 -31.28 -5.38
C VAL A 94 -13.37 -30.02 -4.52
N TRP A 95 -14.55 -29.54 -4.09
CA TRP A 95 -14.62 -28.38 -3.20
C TRP A 95 -13.94 -28.66 -1.86
N LEU A 96 -14.13 -29.86 -1.29
CA LEU A 96 -13.51 -30.24 -0.01
C LEU A 96 -11.97 -30.28 -0.12
N VAL A 97 -11.44 -30.78 -1.23
CA VAL A 97 -9.99 -30.77 -1.47
C VAL A 97 -9.46 -29.34 -1.59
N CYS A 98 -10.10 -28.49 -2.40
CA CYS A 98 -9.69 -27.09 -2.57
C CYS A 98 -9.81 -26.29 -1.25
N ALA A 99 -10.91 -26.47 -0.52
CA ALA A 99 -11.11 -25.85 0.79
C ALA A 99 -10.07 -26.34 1.80
N GLY A 100 -9.77 -27.64 1.82
CA GLY A 100 -8.72 -28.21 2.67
C GLY A 100 -7.37 -27.58 2.39
N ILE A 101 -6.96 -27.48 1.12
CA ILE A 101 -5.69 -26.83 0.73
C ILE A 101 -5.68 -25.36 1.18
N PHE A 102 -6.75 -24.61 0.88
CA PHE A 102 -6.86 -23.20 1.25
C PHE A 102 -6.77 -22.99 2.76
N TYR A 103 -7.60 -23.68 3.54
CA TYR A 103 -7.67 -23.49 4.99
C TYR A 103 -6.42 -24.01 5.71
N VAL A 104 -5.73 -25.04 5.18
CA VAL A 104 -4.45 -25.49 5.73
C VAL A 104 -3.38 -24.41 5.55
N ILE A 105 -3.24 -23.84 4.34
CA ILE A 105 -2.29 -22.76 4.07
C ILE A 105 -2.64 -21.54 4.91
N TRP A 106 -3.90 -21.13 4.91
CA TRP A 106 -4.39 -19.99 5.67
C TRP A 106 -4.14 -20.17 7.17
N ALA A 107 -4.52 -21.32 7.75
CA ALA A 107 -4.29 -21.60 9.15
C ALA A 107 -2.81 -21.60 9.51
N ALA A 108 -1.96 -22.23 8.68
CA ALA A 108 -0.52 -22.24 8.90
C ALA A 108 0.06 -20.82 8.91
N LEU A 109 -0.31 -19.96 7.96
CA LEU A 109 0.21 -18.59 7.89
C LEU A 109 -0.31 -17.71 9.04
N TYR A 110 -1.62 -17.72 9.30
CA TYR A 110 -2.21 -16.86 10.33
C TYR A 110 -1.89 -17.29 11.76
N THR A 111 -1.53 -18.56 11.99
CA THR A 111 -1.14 -19.06 13.32
C THR A 111 0.36 -19.10 13.55
N THR A 112 1.15 -18.44 12.69
CA THR A 112 2.62 -18.48 12.77
C THR A 112 3.13 -19.93 12.80
N LEU A 113 2.73 -20.72 11.80
CA LEU A 113 2.97 -22.16 11.71
C LEU A 113 2.50 -22.94 12.95
N PHE A 114 1.27 -22.69 13.40
CA PHE A 114 0.60 -23.34 14.54
C PHE A 114 1.20 -23.06 15.92
N THR A 115 2.11 -22.09 16.03
CA THR A 115 2.67 -21.65 17.32
C THR A 115 1.74 -20.69 18.07
N ASN A 116 0.84 -20.00 17.37
CA ASN A 116 -0.15 -19.09 17.94
C ASN A 116 -1.55 -19.34 17.37
N LEU A 117 -2.32 -20.24 18.00
CA LEU A 117 -3.67 -20.61 17.54
C LEU A 117 -4.68 -19.45 17.61
N ALA A 118 -4.44 -18.42 18.42
CA ALA A 118 -5.29 -17.22 18.47
C ALA A 118 -5.33 -16.50 17.10
N GLY A 119 -4.30 -16.72 16.27
CA GLY A 119 -4.20 -16.26 14.88
C GLY A 119 -5.41 -16.59 14.00
N LEU A 120 -6.08 -17.73 14.23
CA LEU A 120 -7.29 -18.10 13.47
C LEU A 120 -8.43 -17.10 13.70
N PHE A 121 -8.57 -16.60 14.92
CA PHE A 121 -9.62 -15.64 15.23
C PHE A 121 -9.21 -14.21 14.85
N SER A 122 -8.00 -13.80 15.23
CA SER A 122 -7.50 -12.45 14.95
C SER A 122 -7.34 -12.17 13.46
N GLY A 123 -6.93 -13.19 12.68
CA GLY A 123 -6.74 -13.09 11.24
C GLY A 123 -8.02 -12.81 10.44
N SER A 124 -9.16 -13.36 10.86
CA SER A 124 -10.44 -13.15 10.19
C SER A 124 -11.16 -11.88 10.64
N TRP A 125 -11.20 -11.63 11.95
CA TRP A 125 -12.04 -10.55 12.50
C TRP A 125 -11.25 -9.33 12.98
N GLN A 126 -10.16 -9.52 13.75
CA GLN A 126 -9.45 -8.36 14.31
C GLN A 126 -8.79 -7.50 13.24
N GLY A 127 -8.23 -8.11 12.17
CA GLY A 127 -7.70 -7.35 11.04
C GLY A 127 -8.76 -6.49 10.34
N MET A 128 -9.96 -7.06 10.13
CA MET A 128 -11.09 -6.33 9.56
C MET A 128 -11.60 -5.23 10.49
N GLY A 129 -11.77 -5.53 11.79
CA GLY A 129 -12.20 -4.56 12.79
C GLY A 129 -11.23 -3.40 12.95
N TYR A 130 -9.92 -3.68 12.89
CA TYR A 130 -8.90 -2.63 12.88
C TYR A 130 -9.04 -1.74 11.64
N TRP A 131 -9.11 -2.33 10.44
CA TRP A 131 -9.25 -1.55 9.20
C TRP A 131 -10.52 -0.70 9.15
N VAL A 132 -11.63 -1.20 9.70
CA VAL A 132 -12.88 -0.43 9.85
C VAL A 132 -12.68 0.73 10.81
N ALA A 133 -12.07 0.50 11.98
CA ALA A 133 -11.80 1.57 12.95
C ALA A 133 -10.86 2.65 12.42
N GLN A 134 -9.98 2.32 11.49
CA GLN A 134 -9.09 3.30 10.85
C GLN A 134 -9.78 4.19 9.82
N GLN A 135 -11.00 3.85 9.38
CA GLN A 135 -11.76 4.73 8.48
C GLN A 135 -12.10 6.06 9.16
N ASP A 136 -12.36 6.06 10.47
CA ASP A 136 -12.65 7.29 11.22
C ASP A 136 -11.39 8.14 11.45
N VAL A 137 -10.22 7.51 11.49
CA VAL A 137 -8.92 8.21 11.64
C VAL A 137 -8.48 8.85 10.32
N ALA A 138 -8.74 8.19 9.19
CA ALA A 138 -8.42 8.68 7.85
C ALA A 138 -6.99 9.22 7.72
N ARG A 139 -6.00 8.43 8.19
CA ARG A 139 -4.60 8.85 8.30
C ARG A 139 -4.06 9.46 7.00
N GLY A 140 -3.38 10.60 7.10
CA GLY A 140 -2.86 11.35 5.95
C GLY A 140 -3.92 12.02 5.07
N ASN A 141 -5.21 11.70 5.24
CA ASN A 141 -6.34 12.28 4.52
C ASN A 141 -6.12 12.34 2.99
N GLN A 142 -5.67 11.23 2.39
CA GLN A 142 -5.20 11.21 1.00
C GLN A 142 -6.33 11.42 -0.04
N PRO A 143 -6.01 12.04 -1.20
CA PRO A 143 -6.96 12.28 -2.27
C PRO A 143 -7.60 10.99 -2.82
N TRP A 144 -8.78 11.12 -3.42
CA TRP A 144 -9.44 10.01 -4.14
C TRP A 144 -8.60 9.48 -5.32
N TYR A 145 -7.72 10.32 -5.89
CA TYR A 145 -6.80 9.94 -6.96
C TYR A 145 -5.47 9.34 -6.48
N TYR A 146 -5.29 9.11 -5.17
CA TYR A 146 -4.04 8.61 -4.58
C TYR A 146 -3.51 7.34 -5.27
N TYR A 147 -4.35 6.30 -5.42
CA TYR A 147 -3.91 5.06 -6.07
C TYR A 147 -3.72 5.21 -7.59
N PHE A 148 -4.31 6.23 -8.23
CA PHE A 148 -4.04 6.53 -9.64
C PHE A 148 -2.63 7.09 -9.85
N VAL A 149 -2.01 7.65 -8.81
CA VAL A 149 -0.61 8.12 -8.83
C VAL A 149 0.34 6.95 -8.58
N GLY A 150 0.06 6.11 -7.58
CA GLY A 150 0.94 5.00 -7.20
C GLY A 150 0.96 3.84 -8.22
N MET A 151 -0.20 3.44 -8.72
CA MET A 151 -0.30 2.26 -9.60
C MET A 151 0.55 2.36 -10.89
N PRO A 152 0.56 3.47 -11.65
CA PRO A 152 1.40 3.59 -12.84
C PRO A 152 2.91 3.52 -12.56
N VAL A 153 3.34 3.86 -11.34
CA VAL A 153 4.76 3.86 -10.94
C VAL A 153 5.23 2.45 -10.60
N TYR A 154 4.43 1.71 -9.81
CA TYR A 154 4.85 0.42 -9.25
C TYR A 154 4.27 -0.78 -9.99
N GLU A 155 3.11 -0.62 -10.63
CA GLU A 155 2.22 -1.73 -11.02
C GLU A 155 1.75 -1.58 -12.48
N LEU A 156 2.64 -1.03 -13.32
CA LEU A 156 2.33 -0.65 -14.70
C LEU A 156 1.86 -1.84 -15.57
N LEU A 157 2.49 -3.02 -15.41
CA LEU A 157 2.09 -4.23 -16.14
C LEU A 157 0.67 -4.68 -15.76
N PRO A 158 0.36 -4.93 -14.47
CA PRO A 158 -1.00 -5.26 -14.06
C PRO A 158 -2.01 -4.23 -14.53
N VAL A 159 -1.75 -2.93 -14.35
CA VAL A 159 -2.69 -1.86 -14.74
C VAL A 159 -3.01 -1.91 -16.23
N VAL A 160 -1.99 -1.87 -17.09
CA VAL A 160 -2.17 -1.81 -18.55
C VAL A 160 -2.91 -3.05 -19.06
N PHE A 161 -2.50 -4.24 -18.63
CA PHE A 161 -3.09 -5.49 -19.13
C PHE A 161 -4.38 -5.88 -18.43
N ALA A 162 -4.64 -5.42 -17.20
CA ALA A 162 -5.94 -5.56 -16.55
C ALA A 162 -7.00 -4.70 -17.25
N ILE A 163 -6.68 -3.45 -17.61
CA ILE A 163 -7.59 -2.58 -18.37
C ILE A 163 -7.88 -3.20 -19.74
N ALA A 164 -6.85 -3.63 -20.47
CA ALA A 164 -7.03 -4.32 -21.76
C ALA A 164 -7.85 -5.62 -21.62
N GLY A 165 -7.55 -6.41 -20.58
CA GLY A 165 -8.26 -7.64 -20.24
C GLY A 165 -9.72 -7.41 -19.90
N ALA A 166 -10.04 -6.36 -19.15
CA ALA A 166 -11.41 -5.97 -18.80
C ALA A 166 -12.24 -5.72 -20.07
N PHE A 167 -11.75 -4.85 -20.97
CA PHE A 167 -12.43 -4.59 -22.25
C PHE A 167 -12.57 -5.86 -23.09
N TYR A 168 -11.53 -6.69 -23.14
CA TYR A 168 -11.53 -7.94 -23.88
C TYR A 168 -12.58 -8.93 -23.36
N PHE A 169 -12.66 -9.17 -22.05
CA PHE A 169 -13.57 -10.14 -21.45
C PHE A 169 -15.01 -9.64 -21.36
N ILE A 170 -15.22 -8.33 -21.17
CA ILE A 170 -16.56 -7.71 -21.30
C ILE A 170 -17.12 -7.97 -22.69
N LYS A 171 -16.31 -7.79 -23.74
CA LYS A 171 -16.74 -8.01 -25.12
C LYS A 171 -16.95 -9.49 -25.45
N ARG A 172 -16.10 -10.38 -24.92
CA ARG A 172 -16.12 -11.81 -25.23
C ARG A 172 -17.17 -12.59 -24.42
N GLY A 173 -17.57 -12.08 -23.26
CA GLY A 173 -18.49 -12.76 -22.35
C GLY A 173 -17.88 -13.96 -21.64
N ASP A 174 -16.56 -13.96 -21.42
CA ASP A 174 -15.86 -15.03 -20.69
C ASP A 174 -16.16 -14.93 -19.19
N ILE A 175 -16.71 -15.99 -18.59
CA ILE A 175 -17.23 -15.94 -17.21
C ILE A 175 -16.13 -15.61 -16.20
N LEU A 176 -14.97 -16.28 -16.31
CA LEU A 176 -13.86 -16.05 -15.39
C LEU A 176 -13.28 -14.64 -15.57
N GLY A 177 -13.08 -14.20 -16.82
CA GLY A 177 -12.62 -12.85 -17.12
C GLY A 177 -13.58 -11.76 -16.63
N LEU A 178 -14.89 -11.97 -16.76
CA LEU A 178 -15.91 -11.07 -16.21
C LEU A 178 -15.86 -11.02 -14.68
N LEU A 179 -15.70 -12.17 -14.00
CA LEU A 179 -15.57 -12.23 -12.55
C LEU A 179 -14.30 -11.49 -12.08
N LEU A 180 -13.16 -11.69 -12.74
CA LEU A 180 -11.91 -10.99 -12.44
C LEU A 180 -12.03 -9.48 -12.71
N THR A 181 -12.74 -9.10 -13.78
CA THR A 181 -13.03 -7.69 -14.10
C THR A 181 -13.88 -7.04 -13.02
N LEU A 182 -14.92 -7.74 -12.57
CA LEU A 182 -15.78 -7.29 -11.48
C LEU A 182 -14.99 -7.17 -10.18
N TRP A 183 -14.17 -8.17 -9.84
CA TRP A 183 -13.34 -8.16 -8.64
C TRP A 183 -12.34 -6.99 -8.67
N ALA A 184 -11.59 -6.82 -9.74
CA ALA A 184 -10.66 -5.70 -9.89
C ALA A 184 -11.36 -4.34 -9.81
N GLY A 185 -12.50 -4.18 -10.49
CA GLY A 185 -13.26 -2.93 -10.48
C GLY A 185 -13.86 -2.59 -9.13
N ILE A 186 -14.47 -3.56 -8.43
CA ILE A 186 -15.06 -3.35 -7.10
C ILE A 186 -13.96 -3.06 -6.08
N THR A 187 -12.86 -3.82 -6.07
CA THR A 187 -11.78 -3.60 -5.12
C THR A 187 -11.09 -2.27 -5.35
N PHE A 188 -10.84 -1.90 -6.62
CA PHE A 188 -10.32 -0.59 -6.95
C PHE A 188 -11.22 0.55 -6.45
N LEU A 189 -12.53 0.44 -6.70
CA LEU A 189 -13.50 1.43 -6.23
C LEU A 189 -13.51 1.51 -4.70
N ALA A 190 -13.64 0.36 -4.03
CA ALA A 190 -13.74 0.28 -2.57
C ALA A 190 -12.55 0.96 -1.87
N TYR A 191 -11.31 0.64 -2.27
CA TYR A 191 -10.12 1.24 -1.69
C TYR A 191 -9.94 2.71 -2.09
N SER A 192 -10.32 3.11 -3.30
CA SER A 192 -10.24 4.51 -3.72
C SER A 192 -11.26 5.41 -3.02
N THR A 193 -12.41 4.85 -2.61
CA THR A 193 -13.45 5.56 -1.84
C THR A 193 -13.26 5.47 -0.33
N ALA A 194 -12.53 4.47 0.16
CA ALA A 194 -12.22 4.34 1.58
C ALA A 194 -11.46 5.58 2.08
N SER A 195 -11.73 6.00 3.31
CA SER A 195 -11.06 7.17 3.88
C SER A 195 -9.62 6.85 4.25
N GLU A 196 -9.34 5.65 4.79
CA GLU A 196 -7.97 5.18 5.00
C GLU A 196 -7.34 4.79 3.66
N LYS A 197 -6.30 5.53 3.27
CA LYS A 197 -5.53 5.28 2.05
C LYS A 197 -4.05 5.36 2.36
N MET A 198 -3.33 4.29 2.02
CA MET A 198 -1.93 4.11 2.38
C MET A 198 -1.20 3.25 1.35
N PRO A 199 0.14 3.38 1.21
CA PRO A 199 0.89 2.64 0.20
C PRO A 199 0.71 1.12 0.31
N TRP A 200 0.66 0.58 1.53
CA TRP A 200 0.50 -0.86 1.76
C TRP A 200 -0.86 -1.42 1.34
N LEU A 201 -1.89 -0.59 1.21
CA LEU A 201 -3.21 -1.04 0.74
C LEU A 201 -3.24 -1.26 -0.77
N LEU A 202 -2.25 -0.74 -1.51
CA LEU A 202 -2.10 -0.92 -2.95
C LEU A 202 -2.13 -2.40 -3.35
N VAL A 203 -1.55 -3.29 -2.52
CA VAL A 203 -1.54 -4.74 -2.77
C VAL A 203 -2.93 -5.34 -2.96
N ASN A 204 -3.93 -4.83 -2.24
CA ASN A 204 -5.30 -5.32 -2.33
C ASN A 204 -5.94 -4.95 -3.66
N ILE A 205 -5.54 -3.81 -4.23
CA ILE A 205 -5.98 -3.34 -5.55
C ILE A 205 -5.24 -4.08 -6.66
N THR A 206 -3.95 -4.31 -6.50
CA THR A 206 -3.11 -4.84 -7.57
C THR A 206 -3.29 -6.34 -7.74
N LEU A 207 -3.53 -7.09 -6.67
CA LEU A 207 -3.77 -8.54 -6.74
C LEU A 207 -4.86 -8.96 -7.74
N PRO A 208 -6.11 -8.43 -7.70
CA PRO A 208 -7.11 -8.77 -8.70
C PRO A 208 -6.73 -8.31 -10.11
N MET A 209 -6.04 -7.18 -10.25
CA MET A 209 -5.52 -6.72 -11.55
C MET A 209 -4.47 -7.68 -12.10
N ILE A 210 -3.58 -8.21 -11.27
CA ILE A 210 -2.59 -9.23 -11.65
C ILE A 210 -3.29 -10.47 -12.20
N PHE A 211 -4.32 -10.99 -11.53
CA PHE A 211 -5.07 -12.14 -12.04
C PHE A 211 -5.77 -11.85 -13.37
N LEU A 212 -6.39 -10.67 -13.50
CA LEU A 212 -7.05 -10.26 -14.73
C LEU A 212 -6.06 -10.13 -15.90
N ALA A 213 -4.92 -9.46 -15.66
CA ALA A 213 -3.82 -9.32 -16.61
C ALA A 213 -3.23 -10.68 -16.98
N ALA A 214 -2.99 -11.56 -16.01
CA ALA A 214 -2.45 -12.90 -16.22
C ALA A 214 -3.39 -13.75 -17.09
N LYS A 215 -4.70 -13.72 -16.82
CA LYS A 215 -5.66 -14.42 -17.66
C LYS A 215 -5.67 -13.88 -19.09
N PHE A 216 -5.68 -12.55 -19.25
CA PHE A 216 -5.66 -11.93 -20.58
C PHE A 216 -4.39 -12.26 -21.36
N LEU A 217 -3.22 -12.15 -20.71
CA LEU A 217 -1.94 -12.51 -21.29
C LEU A 217 -1.87 -14.01 -21.63
N GLY A 218 -2.43 -14.88 -20.79
CA GLY A 218 -2.56 -16.31 -21.07
C GLY A 218 -3.38 -16.59 -22.33
N ASP A 219 -4.56 -15.98 -22.45
CA ASP A 219 -5.39 -16.06 -23.66
C ASP A 219 -4.63 -15.55 -24.91
N LEU A 220 -3.77 -14.53 -24.77
CA LEU A 220 -2.92 -14.04 -25.86
C LEU A 220 -1.82 -15.06 -26.23
N VAL A 221 -1.11 -15.61 -25.25
CA VAL A 221 -0.08 -16.65 -25.44
C VAL A 221 -0.66 -17.86 -26.16
N ASP A 222 -1.82 -18.35 -25.74
CA ASP A 222 -2.49 -19.51 -26.32
C ASP A 222 -3.00 -19.23 -27.74
N SER A 223 -3.30 -17.97 -28.06
CA SER A 223 -3.73 -17.58 -29.39
C SER A 223 -2.59 -17.60 -30.43
N VAL A 224 -1.33 -17.46 -29.99
CA VAL A 224 -0.17 -17.36 -30.89
C VAL A 224 0.21 -18.74 -31.42
N ARG A 225 0.30 -18.85 -32.75
CA ARG A 225 0.80 -20.07 -33.41
C ARG A 225 2.32 -20.05 -33.44
N TRP A 226 2.97 -20.33 -32.31
CA TRP A 226 4.42 -20.14 -32.10
C TRP A 226 5.32 -20.66 -33.23
N GLY A 227 5.11 -21.89 -33.71
CA GLY A 227 5.90 -22.45 -34.81
C GLY A 227 5.77 -21.68 -36.12
N GLN A 228 4.57 -21.16 -36.43
CA GLN A 228 4.34 -20.32 -37.61
C GLN A 228 4.82 -18.89 -37.38
N ALA A 229 4.63 -18.35 -36.18
CA ALA A 229 5.05 -17.02 -35.77
C ALA A 229 6.58 -16.86 -35.91
N LEU A 230 7.35 -17.82 -35.41
CA LEU A 230 8.81 -17.82 -35.51
C LEU A 230 9.29 -17.94 -36.97
N ARG A 231 8.66 -18.80 -37.77
CA ARG A 231 9.00 -18.96 -39.21
C ARG A 231 8.73 -17.69 -40.02
N LEU A 232 7.67 -16.96 -39.69
CA LEU A 232 7.29 -15.71 -40.34
C LEU A 232 8.00 -14.48 -39.74
N GLY A 233 8.94 -14.68 -38.80
CA GLY A 233 9.74 -13.60 -38.21
C GLY A 233 9.03 -12.79 -37.12
N ALA A 234 7.84 -13.21 -36.65
CA ALA A 234 7.10 -12.50 -35.59
C ALA A 234 7.89 -12.37 -34.27
N GLY A 235 8.92 -13.19 -34.06
CA GLY A 235 9.84 -13.04 -32.93
C GLY A 235 10.48 -11.65 -32.86
N ALA A 236 10.68 -10.97 -34.00
CA ALA A 236 11.20 -9.60 -34.01
C ALA A 236 10.25 -8.59 -33.32
N LEU A 237 8.96 -8.91 -33.17
CA LEU A 237 8.00 -8.04 -32.47
C LEU A 237 8.28 -7.94 -30.97
N PHE A 238 8.97 -8.92 -30.37
CA PHE A 238 9.45 -8.83 -28.99
C PHE A 238 10.53 -7.76 -28.80
N LEU A 239 11.16 -7.30 -29.88
CA LEU A 239 12.14 -6.21 -29.84
C LEU A 239 11.55 -4.92 -30.41
N LEU A 240 10.90 -4.99 -31.58
CA LEU A 240 10.38 -3.82 -32.27
C LEU A 240 9.32 -3.06 -31.47
N ALA A 241 8.40 -3.77 -30.80
CA ALA A 241 7.34 -3.12 -30.04
C ALA A 241 7.89 -2.42 -28.76
N PRO A 242 8.74 -3.07 -27.94
CA PRO A 242 9.44 -2.38 -26.85
C PRO A 242 10.31 -1.21 -27.30
N LEU A 243 11.09 -1.36 -28.38
CA LEU A 243 11.96 -0.29 -28.88
C LEU A 243 11.16 0.93 -29.34
N ALA A 244 10.05 0.71 -30.05
CA ALA A 244 9.15 1.79 -30.45
C ALA A 244 8.59 2.54 -29.23
N LEU A 245 8.20 1.80 -28.17
CA LEU A 245 7.64 2.39 -26.96
C LEU A 245 8.68 3.17 -26.16
N LEU A 246 9.87 2.59 -25.96
CA LEU A 246 10.98 3.23 -25.25
C LEU A 246 11.49 4.46 -25.99
N GLY A 247 11.65 4.40 -27.32
CA GLY A 247 12.10 5.55 -28.10
C GLY A 247 11.06 6.67 -28.15
N GLY A 248 9.76 6.34 -28.16
CA GLY A 248 8.68 7.30 -27.98
C GLY A 248 8.70 7.95 -26.60
N LEU A 249 8.86 7.17 -25.54
CA LEU A 249 8.98 7.66 -24.16
C LEU A 249 10.20 8.58 -23.99
N PHE A 250 11.36 8.18 -24.53
CA PHE A 250 12.57 9.00 -24.51
C PHE A 250 12.38 10.33 -25.25
N PHE A 251 11.68 10.32 -26.39
CA PHE A 251 11.37 11.55 -27.11
C PHE A 251 10.43 12.46 -26.30
N LEU A 252 9.42 11.90 -25.63
CA LEU A 252 8.52 12.65 -24.75
C LEU A 252 9.27 13.26 -23.56
N TYR A 253 10.17 12.51 -22.94
CA TYR A 253 11.05 13.00 -21.87
C TYR A 253 11.94 14.17 -22.34
N ALA A 254 12.61 14.01 -23.49
CA ALA A 254 13.41 15.09 -24.05
C ALA A 254 12.56 16.31 -24.46
N TYR A 255 11.31 16.08 -24.88
CA TYR A 255 10.37 17.14 -25.20
C TYR A 255 10.00 17.95 -23.95
N THR A 256 9.97 17.37 -22.74
CA THR A 256 9.61 18.10 -21.52
C THR A 256 10.76 18.88 -20.89
N ASP A 257 12.02 18.55 -21.18
CA ASP A 257 13.20 19.28 -20.65
C ASP A 257 13.37 20.67 -21.29
N SER A 258 14.32 20.88 -22.21
CA SER A 258 14.68 22.25 -22.65
C SER A 258 14.91 22.41 -24.15
N GLY A 259 14.76 21.34 -24.95
CA GLY A 259 14.73 21.44 -26.42
C GLY A 259 15.10 20.16 -27.17
N LEU A 260 14.54 20.00 -28.37
CA LEU A 260 14.76 18.83 -29.21
C LEU A 260 15.98 18.98 -30.14
N GLY A 261 17.13 18.42 -29.74
CA GLY A 261 18.30 18.22 -30.61
C GLY A 261 18.12 17.13 -31.69
N ALA A 262 19.10 17.02 -32.60
CA ALA A 262 19.10 16.08 -33.72
C ALA A 262 19.05 14.60 -33.29
N GLN A 263 19.64 14.27 -32.14
CA GLN A 263 19.61 12.93 -31.56
C GLN A 263 18.18 12.49 -31.21
N HIS A 264 17.34 13.39 -30.67
CA HIS A 264 15.96 13.07 -30.30
C HIS A 264 15.11 12.81 -31.56
N TRP A 265 15.27 13.63 -32.59
CA TRP A 265 14.63 13.40 -33.88
C TRP A 265 15.07 12.10 -34.54
N THR A 266 16.33 11.72 -34.38
CA THR A 266 16.85 10.43 -34.87
C THR A 266 16.20 9.26 -34.12
N VAL A 267 16.09 9.32 -32.80
CA VAL A 267 15.40 8.29 -32.00
C VAL A 267 13.91 8.23 -32.35
N LEU A 268 13.26 9.38 -32.57
CA LEU A 268 11.86 9.40 -33.00
C LEU A 268 11.70 8.76 -34.39
N ALA A 269 12.56 9.11 -35.36
CA ALA A 269 12.53 8.51 -36.69
C ALA A 269 12.77 6.99 -36.64
N GLY A 270 13.71 6.53 -35.80
CA GLY A 270 13.93 5.11 -35.53
C GLY A 270 12.72 4.43 -34.89
N SER A 271 12.04 5.11 -33.95
CA SER A 271 10.82 4.61 -33.30
C SER A 271 9.67 4.50 -34.28
N VAL A 272 9.46 5.51 -35.14
CA VAL A 272 8.46 5.48 -36.22
C VAL A 272 8.78 4.35 -37.19
N PHE A 273 10.05 4.17 -37.57
CA PHE A 273 10.47 3.05 -38.41
C PHE A 273 10.19 1.70 -37.76
N ALA A 274 10.44 1.55 -36.45
CA ALA A 274 10.13 0.36 -35.69
C ALA A 274 8.62 0.10 -35.62
N VAL A 275 7.78 1.14 -35.46
CA VAL A 275 6.31 1.04 -35.52
C VAL A 275 5.85 0.57 -36.90
N LEU A 276 6.34 1.20 -37.97
CA LEU A 276 5.95 0.84 -39.34
C LEU A 276 6.36 -0.58 -39.69
N THR A 277 7.59 -0.96 -39.34
CA THR A 277 8.12 -2.33 -39.54
C THR A 277 7.34 -3.34 -38.70
N GLY A 278 7.05 -3.00 -37.44
CA GLY A 278 6.24 -3.81 -36.54
C GLY A 278 4.82 -3.99 -37.06
N ALA A 279 4.16 -2.93 -37.54
CA ALA A 279 2.82 -2.98 -38.12
C ALA A 279 2.79 -3.82 -39.40
N TYR A 280 3.79 -3.66 -40.28
CA TYR A 280 3.96 -4.52 -41.45
C TYR A 280 4.11 -5.99 -41.05
N LEU A 281 4.99 -6.28 -40.07
CA LEU A 281 5.23 -7.63 -39.60
C LEU A 281 3.99 -8.24 -38.93
N VAL A 282 3.22 -7.47 -38.15
CA VAL A 282 1.91 -7.87 -37.61
C VAL A 282 0.93 -8.22 -38.73
N ARG A 283 0.93 -7.46 -39.83
CA ARG A 283 0.07 -7.72 -40.99
C ARG A 283 0.45 -9.03 -41.69
N VAL A 284 1.75 -9.24 -41.95
CA VAL A 284 2.28 -10.46 -42.60
C VAL A 284 2.08 -11.69 -41.72
N THR A 285 2.28 -11.55 -40.41
CA THR A 285 2.15 -12.64 -39.42
C THR A 285 0.74 -12.73 -38.83
N SER A 286 -0.26 -12.08 -39.44
CA SER A 286 -1.65 -12.07 -38.96
C SER A 286 -2.25 -13.48 -38.85
N SER A 287 -1.87 -14.39 -39.74
CA SER A 287 -2.25 -15.82 -39.70
C SER A 287 -1.74 -16.55 -38.45
N ALA A 288 -0.66 -16.06 -37.84
CA ALA A 288 -0.06 -16.58 -36.62
C ALA A 288 -0.38 -15.71 -35.38
N ARG A 289 -1.31 -14.74 -35.50
CA ARG A 289 -1.64 -13.74 -34.46
C ARG A 289 -0.46 -12.85 -34.07
N GLY A 290 0.27 -12.32 -35.05
CA GLY A 290 1.38 -11.38 -34.81
C GLY A 290 1.08 -10.21 -33.87
N GLY A 291 -0.15 -9.67 -33.89
CA GLY A 291 -0.54 -8.61 -32.94
C GLY A 291 -0.49 -9.05 -31.47
N ALA A 292 -0.81 -10.31 -31.17
CA ALA A 292 -0.66 -10.87 -29.82
C ALA A 292 0.83 -11.01 -29.45
N ALA A 293 1.69 -11.40 -30.38
CA ALA A 293 3.14 -11.44 -30.14
C ALA A 293 3.72 -10.04 -29.84
N ALA A 294 3.26 -9.00 -30.53
CA ALA A 294 3.65 -7.62 -30.23
C ALA A 294 3.19 -7.19 -28.82
N ALA A 295 1.95 -7.50 -28.44
CA ALA A 295 1.43 -7.23 -27.10
C ALA A 295 2.22 -7.97 -26.01
N LEU A 296 2.62 -9.23 -26.24
CA LEU A 296 3.48 -10.00 -25.35
C LEU A 296 4.90 -9.42 -25.25
N GLY A 297 5.42 -8.85 -26.33
CA GLY A 297 6.68 -8.10 -26.31
C GLY A 297 6.61 -6.89 -25.38
N VAL A 298 5.53 -6.10 -25.46
CA VAL A 298 5.28 -5.00 -24.53
C VAL A 298 5.11 -5.51 -23.09
N ALA A 299 4.40 -6.62 -22.88
CA ALA A 299 4.27 -7.24 -21.56
C ALA A 299 5.62 -7.63 -20.97
N ALA A 300 6.53 -8.19 -21.77
CA ALA A 300 7.88 -8.53 -21.33
C ALA A 300 8.69 -7.29 -20.93
N LEU A 301 8.57 -6.19 -21.68
CA LEU A 301 9.18 -4.91 -21.31
C LEU A 301 8.66 -4.41 -19.96
N LEU A 302 7.33 -4.37 -19.79
CA LEU A 302 6.73 -3.89 -18.54
C LEU A 302 7.03 -4.81 -17.35
N LEU A 303 7.21 -6.12 -17.57
CA LEU A 303 7.65 -7.06 -16.55
C LEU A 303 9.09 -6.75 -16.12
N GLY A 304 9.98 -6.52 -17.10
CA GLY A 304 11.36 -6.10 -16.81
C GLY A 304 11.42 -4.78 -16.05
N PHE A 305 10.60 -3.80 -16.45
CA PHE A 305 10.46 -2.53 -15.73
C PHE A 305 9.93 -2.72 -14.31
N GLY A 306 8.90 -3.54 -14.11
CA GLY A 306 8.34 -3.84 -12.80
C GLY A 306 9.34 -4.54 -11.87
N LEU A 307 10.08 -5.53 -12.38
CA LEU A 307 11.15 -6.20 -11.63
C LEU A 307 12.26 -5.24 -11.24
N TRP A 308 12.71 -4.40 -12.18
CA TRP A 308 13.73 -3.37 -11.89
C TRP A 308 13.23 -2.33 -10.88
N SER A 309 12.00 -1.83 -11.05
CA SER A 309 11.35 -0.89 -10.14
C SER A 309 11.23 -1.45 -8.72
N GLY A 310 10.77 -2.69 -8.58
CA GLY A 310 10.66 -3.38 -7.29
C GLY A 310 12.01 -3.66 -6.63
N MET A 311 13.01 -4.09 -7.41
CA MET A 311 14.38 -4.25 -6.91
C MET A 311 14.96 -2.91 -6.43
N ARG A 312 14.73 -1.84 -7.18
CA ARG A 312 15.24 -0.51 -6.85
C ARG A 312 14.63 0.03 -5.56
N ALA A 313 13.30 -0.03 -5.47
CA ALA A 313 12.54 0.37 -4.28
C ALA A 313 12.91 -0.43 -3.02
N SER A 314 13.38 -1.67 -3.18
CA SER A 314 13.70 -2.55 -2.04
C SER A 314 15.18 -2.53 -1.63
N TYR A 315 16.11 -2.25 -2.55
CA TYR A 315 17.54 -2.53 -2.33
C TYR A 315 18.53 -1.45 -2.80
N THR A 316 18.10 -0.48 -3.62
CA THR A 316 19.05 0.47 -4.23
C THR A 316 19.25 1.72 -3.39
N TYR A 317 18.20 2.17 -2.72
CA TYR A 317 18.23 3.39 -1.94
C TYR A 317 18.32 3.09 -0.45
N ASP A 318 19.15 3.87 0.23
CA ASP A 318 19.20 3.93 1.67
C ASP A 318 18.10 4.87 2.19
N ASP A 319 18.17 5.15 3.48
CA ASP A 319 17.24 6.00 4.22
C ASP A 319 17.31 7.51 3.87
N SER A 320 18.03 7.88 2.81
CA SER A 320 18.18 9.26 2.35
C SER A 320 17.33 9.63 1.12
N VAL A 321 16.81 8.64 0.38
CA VAL A 321 16.13 8.89 -0.92
C VAL A 321 14.63 8.68 -0.83
N VAL A 322 13.92 9.53 -1.56
CA VAL A 322 12.47 9.64 -1.51
C VAL A 322 11.78 8.53 -2.30
N GLU A 323 10.87 7.80 -1.64
CA GLU A 323 10.05 6.79 -2.30
C GLU A 323 8.57 6.89 -1.87
N ILE A 324 7.66 7.13 -2.82
CA ILE A 324 6.21 7.28 -2.54
C ILE A 324 5.61 5.98 -1.96
N LEU A 325 6.26 4.83 -2.18
CA LEU A 325 5.85 3.54 -1.62
C LEU A 325 6.14 3.44 -0.11
N VAL A 326 7.08 4.23 0.40
CA VAL A 326 7.50 4.19 1.80
C VAL A 326 6.75 5.28 2.55
N TYR A 327 5.75 4.89 3.34
CA TYR A 327 4.91 5.83 4.09
C TYR A 327 5.68 6.68 5.10
N ALA A 328 6.50 6.05 5.93
CA ALA A 328 7.27 6.73 6.95
C ALA A 328 8.60 6.01 7.08
N GLN A 329 9.68 6.73 6.79
CA GLN A 329 11.04 6.22 6.77
C GLN A 329 11.83 6.84 7.93
N GLY A 330 12.80 6.09 8.47
CA GLY A 330 13.81 6.73 9.33
C GLY A 330 14.76 7.54 8.48
N GLY A 331 15.21 8.69 8.97
CA GLY A 331 16.31 9.41 8.33
C GLY A 331 17.63 8.67 8.52
N SER A 332 18.52 8.78 7.53
CA SER A 332 19.90 8.26 7.62
C SER A 332 20.63 8.76 8.87
N ASP A 333 20.32 9.97 9.32
CA ASP A 333 20.93 10.59 10.51
C ASP A 333 20.69 9.76 11.78
N LEU A 334 19.57 9.03 11.89
CA LEU A 334 19.33 8.15 13.05
C LEU A 334 20.34 7.01 13.11
N GLN A 335 20.72 6.45 11.96
CA GLN A 335 21.73 5.41 11.89
C GLN A 335 23.11 5.97 12.27
N GLU A 336 23.45 7.17 11.80
CA GLU A 336 24.70 7.84 12.14
C GLU A 336 24.76 8.19 13.64
N THR A 337 23.68 8.73 14.19
CA THR A 337 23.55 9.03 15.63
C THR A 337 23.71 7.77 16.47
N PHE A 338 23.08 6.66 16.07
CA PHE A 338 23.27 5.38 16.74
C PHE A 338 24.74 4.90 16.68
N ALA A 339 25.38 4.96 15.52
CA ALA A 339 26.77 4.53 15.36
C ALA A 339 27.73 5.36 16.24
N ALA A 340 27.46 6.66 16.38
CA ALA A 340 28.19 7.54 17.29
C ALA A 340 27.98 7.14 18.76
N MET A 341 26.73 6.95 19.19
CA MET A 341 26.40 6.50 20.55
C MET A 341 27.03 5.13 20.86
N ASP A 342 26.99 4.19 19.92
CA ASP A 342 27.53 2.84 20.11
C ASP A 342 29.05 2.86 20.31
N THR A 343 29.76 3.65 19.51
CA THR A 343 31.22 3.77 19.60
C THR A 343 31.66 4.50 20.88
N GLN A 344 30.94 5.56 21.26
CA GLN A 344 31.37 6.47 22.32
C GLN A 344 30.86 6.08 23.71
N ILE A 345 29.63 5.55 23.79
CA ILE A 345 28.92 5.31 25.04
C ILE A 345 28.70 3.81 25.24
N PHE A 346 27.99 3.13 24.33
CA PHE A 346 27.54 1.76 24.59
C PHE A 346 28.68 0.73 24.63
N SER A 347 29.67 0.86 23.74
CA SER A 347 30.84 -0.02 23.69
C SER A 347 31.96 0.35 24.67
N ALA A 348 31.95 1.57 25.20
CA ALA A 348 32.96 2.05 26.15
C ALA A 348 32.73 1.55 27.58
N VAL A 349 31.50 1.13 27.91
CA VAL A 349 31.13 0.64 29.25
C VAL A 349 31.33 -0.88 29.34
N PRO A 350 32.31 -1.39 30.11
CA PRO A 350 32.48 -2.82 30.31
C PRO A 350 31.27 -3.43 31.05
N ASP A 351 30.87 -4.63 30.63
CA ASP A 351 29.71 -5.45 31.07
C ASP A 351 29.65 -5.77 32.59
N THR A 352 30.62 -5.27 33.37
CA THR A 352 30.87 -5.60 34.78
C THR A 352 30.26 -4.65 35.79
N GLU A 353 29.83 -3.45 35.42
CA GLU A 353 29.16 -2.49 36.32
C GLU A 353 27.73 -2.23 35.87
N ARG A 354 26.86 -3.24 36.00
CA ARG A 354 25.41 -3.00 35.96
C ARG A 354 25.04 -2.22 37.21
N GLN A 355 25.19 -0.89 37.14
CA GLN A 355 24.72 0.03 38.15
C GLN A 355 23.23 -0.22 38.40
N PRO A 356 22.75 -0.11 39.66
CA PRO A 356 21.32 -0.20 39.94
C PRO A 356 20.58 0.76 39.01
N PHE A 357 19.40 0.35 38.53
CA PHE A 357 18.60 1.12 37.58
C PHE A 357 18.26 2.51 38.18
N GLU A 358 19.13 3.51 37.97
CA GLU A 358 18.85 4.90 38.32
C GLU A 358 17.69 5.43 37.48
N THR A 359 17.05 6.49 37.98
CA THR A 359 15.92 7.13 37.29
C THR A 359 16.36 7.68 35.95
N ARG A 360 17.60 8.18 35.80
CA ARG A 360 18.18 8.65 34.53
C ARG A 360 19.23 7.70 33.97
N ARG A 361 19.44 7.74 32.65
CA ARG A 361 20.38 6.89 31.90
C ARG A 361 21.50 7.69 31.25
N PRO A 362 22.64 7.05 30.91
CA PRO A 362 23.71 7.68 30.13
C PRO A 362 23.20 8.35 28.85
N VAL A 363 22.23 7.73 28.18
CA VAL A 363 21.53 8.33 27.03
C VAL A 363 20.04 8.47 27.33
N GLU A 364 19.54 9.70 27.28
CA GLU A 364 18.10 9.99 27.34
C GLU A 364 17.62 10.48 25.99
N VAL A 365 16.60 9.81 25.46
CA VAL A 365 16.00 10.13 24.17
C VAL A 365 14.58 10.59 24.38
N ASP A 366 14.23 11.71 23.78
CA ASP A 366 12.87 12.19 23.72
C ASP A 366 11.93 11.15 23.10
N TYR A 367 10.85 10.84 23.82
CA TYR A 367 9.88 9.83 23.43
C TYR A 367 9.25 10.13 22.05
N ASP A 368 9.20 11.40 21.64
CA ASP A 368 8.66 11.78 20.33
C ASP A 368 9.59 11.33 19.17
N VAL A 369 10.85 10.96 19.45
CA VAL A 369 11.80 10.37 18.48
C VAL A 369 11.80 8.82 18.54
N TRP A 370 10.95 8.22 19.38
CA TRP A 370 10.93 6.76 19.61
C TRP A 370 10.81 5.93 18.34
N TYR A 371 9.93 6.30 17.41
CA TYR A 371 9.83 5.64 16.11
C TYR A 371 10.48 6.51 15.02
N PRO A 372 11.39 5.96 14.20
CA PRO A 372 11.81 4.55 14.13
C PRO A 372 13.06 4.23 14.96
N PHE A 373 13.57 5.17 15.77
CA PHE A 373 14.88 5.03 16.43
C PHE A 373 15.00 3.79 17.33
N GLN A 374 13.90 3.37 17.96
CA GLN A 374 13.82 2.15 18.79
C GLN A 374 14.42 0.90 18.14
N TRP A 375 14.38 0.79 16.81
CA TRP A 375 14.89 -0.39 16.11
C TRP A 375 16.42 -0.50 16.21
N TYR A 376 17.10 0.65 16.23
CA TYR A 376 18.55 0.74 16.36
C TYR A 376 19.00 0.52 17.81
N VAL A 377 18.31 1.15 18.77
CA VAL A 377 18.74 1.17 20.18
C VAL A 377 18.11 0.11 21.08
N ARG A 378 17.35 -0.85 20.52
CA ARG A 378 16.61 -1.85 21.31
C ARG A 378 17.48 -2.63 22.29
N ASP A 379 18.70 -2.98 21.90
CA ASP A 379 19.60 -3.75 22.75
C ASP A 379 20.26 -2.87 23.83
N ALA A 380 20.58 -1.60 23.51
CA ALA A 380 21.05 -0.61 24.48
C ALA A 380 19.98 -0.24 25.51
N GLU A 381 18.71 -0.14 25.09
CA GLU A 381 17.55 0.05 25.96
C GLU A 381 17.39 -1.14 26.91
N ARG A 382 17.47 -2.38 26.39
CA ARG A 382 17.43 -3.60 27.22
C ARG A 382 18.60 -3.73 28.18
N ALA A 383 19.78 -3.24 27.79
CA ALA A 383 20.96 -3.17 28.64
C ALA A 383 20.87 -2.07 29.71
N GLY A 384 19.87 -1.19 29.63
CA GLY A 384 19.68 -0.08 30.58
C GLY A 384 20.67 1.07 30.38
N GLN A 385 21.25 1.20 29.17
CA GLN A 385 22.15 2.30 28.79
C GLN A 385 21.40 3.49 28.18
N LEU A 386 20.21 3.23 27.63
CA LEU A 386 19.36 4.23 26.98
C LEU A 386 17.94 4.14 27.54
N ARG A 387 17.26 5.30 27.63
CA ARG A 387 15.83 5.36 27.95
C ARG A 387 15.11 6.37 27.06
N PHE A 388 13.91 6.00 26.60
CA PHE A 388 12.96 6.93 26.02
C PHE A 388 12.17 7.63 27.13
N THR A 389 12.19 8.96 27.13
CA THR A 389 11.67 9.79 28.22
C THR A 389 10.84 10.94 27.67
N CYS A 390 9.85 11.38 28.44
CA CYS A 390 9.04 12.53 28.10
C CYS A 390 9.74 13.84 28.49
N PHE A 391 9.78 14.83 27.60
CA PHE A 391 10.27 16.20 27.87
C PHE A 391 9.19 17.28 27.70
N LYS A 392 7.92 16.86 27.74
CA LYS A 392 6.77 17.75 27.61
C LYS A 392 6.63 18.64 28.84
N GLN A 393 6.01 19.81 28.66
CA GLN A 393 5.57 20.74 29.70
C GLN A 393 4.07 20.59 29.98
N LYS A 394 3.58 21.19 31.07
CA LYS A 394 2.18 21.03 31.53
C LYS A 394 1.13 21.46 30.51
N GLU A 395 1.52 22.34 29.60
CA GLU A 395 0.69 22.90 28.54
C GLU A 395 0.60 21.97 27.31
N ASP A 396 1.48 20.98 27.19
CA ASP A 396 1.52 20.06 26.05
C ASP A 396 0.54 18.89 26.21
N ASP A 397 0.01 18.43 25.08
CA ASP A 397 -0.84 17.24 25.06
C ASP A 397 -0.04 15.96 25.38
N GLY A 398 -0.59 15.14 26.26
CA GLY A 398 0.06 13.92 26.76
C GLY A 398 1.11 14.14 27.86
N TRP A 399 1.21 15.35 28.43
CA TRP A 399 2.04 15.60 29.61
C TRP A 399 1.59 14.78 30.83
N ASN A 400 2.56 14.35 31.65
CA ASN A 400 2.32 13.76 32.96
C ASN A 400 3.46 14.10 33.94
N GLU A 401 3.26 13.84 35.23
CA GLU A 401 4.23 14.14 36.30
C GLU A 401 5.58 13.41 36.15
N GLY A 402 5.68 12.41 35.28
CA GLY A 402 6.92 11.69 34.96
C GLY A 402 7.74 12.31 33.83
N CYS A 403 7.31 13.42 33.23
CA CYS A 403 8.09 14.13 32.21
C CYS A 403 9.23 14.94 32.85
N ASN A 404 10.44 14.85 32.29
CA ASN A 404 11.61 15.59 32.75
C ASN A 404 11.46 17.08 32.39
N SER A 405 11.70 17.97 33.36
CA SER A 405 11.87 19.40 33.09
C SER A 405 13.34 19.70 32.81
N LEU A 406 13.58 20.62 31.88
CA LEU A 406 14.90 21.16 31.54
C LEU A 406 15.14 22.56 32.13
N ASP A 407 14.15 23.11 32.85
CA ASP A 407 14.16 24.49 33.33
C ASP A 407 15.03 24.65 34.59
N GLU A 408 15.32 23.55 35.28
CA GLU A 408 16.12 23.51 36.50
C GLU A 408 17.43 22.76 36.22
N LYS A 409 18.53 23.20 36.84
CA LYS A 409 19.78 22.43 36.78
C LYS A 409 19.65 21.17 37.63
N PRO A 410 20.18 20.02 37.16
CA PRO A 410 20.32 18.83 38.00
C PRO A 410 21.05 19.19 39.31
N GLY A 411 20.59 18.64 40.44
CA GLY A 411 21.25 18.82 41.73
C GLY A 411 22.63 18.13 41.78
N GLU A 412 23.45 18.45 42.79
CA GLU A 412 24.80 17.87 42.94
C GLU A 412 24.81 16.34 43.11
N GLU A 413 23.70 15.74 43.53
CA GLU A 413 23.53 14.29 43.70
C GLU A 413 22.77 13.63 42.53
N ASP A 414 22.28 14.40 41.56
CA ASP A 414 21.49 13.88 40.44
C ASP A 414 22.39 13.36 39.32
N PHE A 415 21.98 12.24 38.71
CA PHE A 415 22.66 11.72 37.52
C PHE A 415 22.42 12.62 36.31
N VAL A 416 23.52 13.07 35.71
CA VAL A 416 23.53 13.90 34.50
C VAL A 416 23.87 13.00 33.30
N PRO A 417 22.97 12.86 32.31
CA PRO A 417 23.23 12.07 31.12
C PRO A 417 24.47 12.53 30.34
N ASP A 418 25.16 11.60 29.68
CA ASP A 418 26.28 11.92 28.78
C ASP A 418 25.77 12.49 27.45
N LEU A 419 24.56 12.07 27.03
CA LEU A 419 23.91 12.52 25.81
C LEU A 419 22.39 12.65 25.98
N LEU A 420 21.84 13.79 25.56
CA LEU A 420 20.41 14.02 25.40
C LEU A 420 20.07 14.11 23.91
N MET A 421 19.04 13.41 23.46
CA MET A 421 18.51 13.50 22.11
C MET A 421 17.08 14.03 22.16
N MET A 422 16.80 15.15 21.49
CA MET A 422 15.54 15.87 21.65
C MET A 422 14.98 16.38 20.33
N THR A 423 13.65 16.37 20.20
CA THR A 423 12.98 17.01 19.07
C THR A 423 13.29 18.51 19.01
N SER A 424 13.21 19.09 17.81
CA SER A 424 13.41 20.52 17.60
C SER A 424 12.44 21.38 18.43
N ASP A 425 11.21 20.91 18.61
CA ASP A 425 10.17 21.58 19.41
C ASP A 425 10.54 21.64 20.91
N HIS A 426 11.09 20.57 21.48
CA HIS A 426 11.53 20.57 22.88
C HIS A 426 12.89 21.25 23.05
N ALA A 427 13.82 21.05 22.12
CA ALA A 427 15.14 21.69 22.13
C ALA A 427 15.08 23.22 21.91
N GLY A 428 14.06 23.71 21.20
CA GLY A 428 13.88 25.14 20.89
C GLY A 428 13.36 25.98 22.05
N ARG A 429 12.84 25.36 23.12
CA ARG A 429 12.28 26.06 24.28
C ARG A 429 13.35 26.66 25.19
N GLY A 430 14.58 26.17 25.09
CA GLY A 430 15.69 26.54 25.96
C GLY A 430 15.53 25.94 27.35
N GLY A 431 16.61 25.39 27.89
CA GLY A 431 16.63 24.79 29.22
C GLY A 431 17.97 25.05 29.87
N VAL A 432 17.98 25.32 31.17
CA VAL A 432 19.20 25.62 31.92
C VAL A 432 20.14 24.42 31.94
N GLU A 433 19.59 23.19 31.90
CA GLU A 433 20.36 21.96 31.74
C GLU A 433 21.07 21.89 30.38
N LEU A 434 20.41 22.32 29.29
CA LEU A 434 20.95 22.24 27.92
C LEU A 434 22.14 23.17 27.68
N GLU A 435 22.33 24.22 28.49
CA GLU A 435 23.48 25.13 28.37
C GLU A 435 24.83 24.47 28.73
N GLU A 436 24.80 23.32 29.41
CA GLU A 436 26.01 22.58 29.79
C GLU A 436 26.47 21.57 28.73
N TYR A 437 25.75 21.47 27.61
CA TYR A 437 26.02 20.52 26.53
C TYR A 437 26.37 21.23 25.22
N ASP A 438 27.20 20.57 24.41
CA ASP A 438 27.46 20.97 23.03
C ASP A 438 26.31 20.48 22.13
N LYS A 439 25.59 21.43 21.52
CA LYS A 439 24.46 21.16 20.62
C LYS A 439 24.92 20.81 19.20
N SER A 440 24.37 19.73 18.63
CA SER A 440 24.62 19.32 17.25
C SER A 440 23.96 20.24 16.21
N GLN A 441 24.28 20.00 14.93
CA GLN A 441 23.44 20.49 13.83
C GLN A 441 22.07 19.79 13.84
N SER A 442 21.10 20.37 13.13
CA SER A 442 19.78 19.75 12.98
C SER A 442 19.91 18.43 12.23
N GLN A 443 19.28 17.40 12.76
CA GLN A 443 19.25 16.05 12.19
C GLN A 443 17.81 15.62 11.96
N HIS A 444 17.58 14.67 11.07
CA HIS A 444 16.24 14.24 10.66
C HIS A 444 15.91 12.84 11.18
N SER A 445 14.83 12.73 11.96
CA SER A 445 14.40 11.46 12.57
C SER A 445 13.43 10.68 11.69
N LEU A 446 12.20 11.18 11.56
CA LEU A 446 11.16 10.60 10.73
C LEU A 446 11.04 11.42 9.46
N LEU A 447 11.15 10.74 8.33
CA LEU A 447 10.92 11.33 7.03
C LEU A 447 9.53 10.89 6.53
N TRP A 448 8.65 11.86 6.34
CA TRP A 448 7.31 11.62 5.79
C TRP A 448 7.33 11.61 4.27
N PHE A 449 6.61 10.67 3.67
CA PHE A 449 6.58 10.52 2.23
C PHE A 449 6.07 11.78 1.50
N PRO A 450 6.60 12.08 0.32
CA PRO A 450 6.37 13.32 -0.40
C PRO A 450 4.97 13.32 -1.02
N GLU A 451 4.18 14.32 -0.68
CA GLU A 451 2.82 14.47 -1.21
C GLU A 451 2.77 15.45 -2.39
N SER A 452 3.77 15.38 -3.28
CA SER A 452 3.93 16.28 -4.43
C SER A 452 2.76 16.24 -5.41
N TYR A 453 2.01 15.13 -5.43
CA TYR A 453 0.80 14.95 -6.23
C TYR A 453 -0.44 15.67 -5.68
N ARG A 454 -0.40 16.20 -4.44
CA ARG A 454 -1.56 16.87 -3.83
C ARG A 454 -1.72 18.29 -4.37
N ARG A 455 -2.96 18.76 -4.39
CA ARG A 455 -3.27 20.13 -4.74
C ARG A 455 -2.67 21.05 -3.67
N PRO A 456 -1.93 22.11 -4.03
CA PRO A 456 -1.40 23.05 -3.06
C PRO A 456 -2.52 23.64 -2.17
N THR A 457 -2.26 23.75 -0.86
CA THR A 457 -3.19 24.37 0.12
C THR A 457 -4.58 23.73 0.23
N GLU A 458 -4.73 22.44 -0.09
CA GLU A 458 -6.01 21.75 0.08
C GLU A 458 -6.38 21.56 1.57
N ALA A 459 -7.65 21.82 1.90
CA ALA A 459 -8.22 21.61 3.24
C ALA A 459 -9.42 20.65 3.13
N ARG A 460 -9.17 19.39 2.73
CA ARG A 460 -10.22 18.44 2.35
C ARG A 460 -11.27 18.15 3.45
N GLN A 461 -10.92 18.32 4.73
CA GLN A 461 -11.88 18.14 5.83
C GLN A 461 -12.97 19.23 5.88
N GLU A 462 -12.71 20.39 5.28
CA GLU A 462 -13.59 21.56 5.29
C GLU A 462 -14.30 21.76 3.93
N GLU A 463 -13.96 20.96 2.93
CA GLU A 463 -14.51 21.07 1.58
C GLU A 463 -15.71 20.14 1.38
N GLU A 464 -16.78 20.67 0.78
CA GLU A 464 -17.87 19.84 0.25
C GLU A 464 -17.36 19.00 -0.92
N TRP A 465 -17.80 17.73 -0.99
CA TRP A 465 -17.29 16.75 -1.97
C TRP A 465 -17.38 17.21 -3.44
N ARG A 466 -18.35 18.06 -3.79
CA ARG A 466 -18.49 18.61 -5.14
C ARG A 466 -17.43 19.67 -5.46
N ASP A 467 -17.14 20.51 -4.48
CA ASP A 467 -16.16 21.59 -4.62
C ASP A 467 -14.75 21.00 -4.63
N GLU A 468 -14.50 19.99 -3.79
CA GLU A 468 -13.27 19.19 -3.80
C GLU A 468 -13.01 18.60 -5.18
N LEU A 469 -13.99 17.89 -5.76
CA LEU A 469 -13.87 17.30 -7.09
C LEU A 469 -13.63 18.36 -8.16
N SER A 470 -14.36 19.48 -8.14
CA SER A 470 -14.17 20.56 -9.11
C SER A 470 -12.75 21.11 -9.08
N ARG A 471 -12.25 21.43 -7.88
CA ARG A 471 -10.89 21.94 -7.67
C ARG A 471 -9.82 20.92 -8.04
N ASP A 472 -10.06 19.64 -7.77
CA ASP A 472 -9.16 18.54 -8.16
C ASP A 472 -9.10 18.39 -9.69
N PHE A 473 -10.22 18.54 -10.40
CA PHE A 473 -10.24 18.52 -11.87
C PHE A 473 -9.53 19.73 -12.48
N ASP A 474 -9.69 20.91 -11.90
CA ASP A 474 -8.96 22.11 -12.33
C ASP A 474 -7.45 21.94 -12.12
N PHE A 475 -7.04 21.44 -10.95
CA PHE A 475 -5.64 21.11 -10.68
C PHE A 475 -5.09 20.05 -11.66
N PHE A 476 -5.86 19.00 -11.94
CA PHE A 476 -5.47 17.98 -12.92
C PHE A 476 -5.27 18.59 -14.32
N LYS A 477 -6.12 19.53 -14.72
CA LYS A 477 -6.00 20.24 -16.01
C LYS A 477 -4.73 21.08 -16.07
N ASP A 478 -4.38 21.77 -14.98
CA ASP A 478 -3.15 22.54 -14.88
C ASP A 478 -1.92 21.63 -14.96
N VAL A 479 -1.91 20.51 -14.22
CA VAL A 479 -0.86 19.49 -14.30
C VAL A 479 -0.75 18.89 -15.70
N ALA A 480 -1.86 18.50 -16.32
CA ALA A 480 -1.89 17.87 -17.63
C ALA A 480 -1.40 18.79 -18.76
N THR A 481 -1.51 20.11 -18.58
CA THR A 481 -1.02 21.11 -19.55
C THR A 481 0.37 21.64 -19.23
N SER A 482 0.87 21.38 -18.02
CA SER A 482 2.18 21.83 -17.57
C SER A 482 3.29 20.91 -18.05
N ARG A 483 4.18 21.46 -18.88
CA ARG A 483 5.39 20.76 -19.33
C ARG A 483 6.31 20.39 -18.15
N GLN A 484 6.40 21.26 -17.15
CA GLN A 484 7.21 21.01 -15.95
C GLN A 484 6.63 19.85 -15.14
N ALA A 485 5.31 19.82 -14.91
CA ALA A 485 4.71 18.73 -14.14
C ALA A 485 4.91 17.36 -14.81
N TRP A 486 4.84 17.29 -16.15
CA TRP A 486 5.18 16.08 -16.88
C TRP A 486 6.66 15.70 -16.79
N ARG A 487 7.56 16.69 -16.71
CA ARG A 487 8.98 16.45 -16.44
C ARG A 487 9.16 15.81 -15.07
N ASP A 488 8.61 16.41 -14.03
CA ASP A 488 8.73 15.93 -12.64
C ASP A 488 8.19 14.49 -12.52
N VAL A 489 7.06 14.19 -13.17
CA VAL A 489 6.49 12.83 -13.21
C VAL A 489 7.44 11.84 -13.88
N MET A 490 8.06 12.20 -15.01
CA MET A 490 8.98 11.33 -15.72
C MET A 490 10.32 11.19 -15.00
N GLU A 491 10.83 12.25 -14.39
CA GLU A 491 12.02 12.23 -13.54
C GLU A 491 11.78 11.33 -12.33
N TYR A 492 10.59 11.34 -11.73
CA TYR A 492 10.27 10.37 -10.69
C TYR A 492 10.12 8.93 -11.21
N TRP A 493 9.47 8.71 -12.36
CA TRP A 493 9.30 7.37 -12.94
C TRP A 493 10.63 6.73 -13.32
N ILE A 494 11.56 7.51 -13.90
CA ILE A 494 12.82 7.03 -14.44
C ILE A 494 13.94 7.15 -13.40
N PHE A 495 14.05 8.27 -12.72
CA PHE A 495 15.17 8.63 -11.85
C PHE A 495 14.82 8.74 -10.37
N ARG A 496 13.55 8.58 -9.97
CA ARG A 496 13.10 8.72 -8.57
C ARG A 496 13.47 10.08 -7.97
N GLU A 497 13.57 11.09 -8.83
CA GLU A 497 13.82 12.47 -8.42
C GLU A 497 12.49 13.17 -8.12
N LEU A 498 12.45 13.90 -7.00
CA LEU A 498 11.29 14.65 -6.53
C LEU A 498 11.77 16.01 -6.03
N ASP A 499 11.24 17.08 -6.62
CA ASP A 499 11.62 18.47 -6.34
C ASP A 499 11.06 19.04 -5.01
N ARG A 500 10.47 18.19 -4.15
CA ARG A 500 9.89 18.63 -2.86
C ARG A 500 10.47 17.86 -1.68
N ASP A 501 10.81 18.64 -0.66
CA ASP A 501 11.30 18.13 0.63
C ASP A 501 10.21 17.36 1.39
N TRP A 502 10.68 16.49 2.28
CA TRP A 502 9.89 15.67 3.17
C TRP A 502 9.30 16.56 4.28
N PHE A 503 8.21 16.15 4.90
CA PHE A 503 7.96 16.63 6.26
C PHE A 503 8.89 15.85 7.18
N THR A 504 9.79 16.55 7.87
CA THR A 504 10.81 15.94 8.72
C THR A 504 10.51 16.18 10.20
N GLY A 505 10.61 15.13 11.00
CA GLY A 505 10.76 15.28 12.44
C GLY A 505 12.21 15.65 12.75
N ASP A 506 12.50 16.92 12.98
CA ASP A 506 13.87 17.35 13.27
C ASP A 506 14.23 17.11 14.74
N TYR A 507 15.47 16.75 14.99
CA TYR A 507 16.01 16.56 16.33
C TYR A 507 17.44 17.10 16.45
N PHE A 508 17.87 17.27 17.69
CA PHE A 508 19.22 17.65 18.06
C PHE A 508 19.77 16.66 19.08
N THR A 509 21.09 16.45 19.03
CA THR A 509 21.84 15.80 20.10
C THR A 509 22.59 16.84 20.90
N PHE A 510 22.66 16.62 22.21
CA PHE A 510 23.35 17.45 23.18
C PHE A 510 24.33 16.54 23.90
N GLN A 511 25.63 16.77 23.71
CA GLN A 511 26.69 15.92 24.23
C GLN A 511 27.60 16.69 25.18
N ARG A 512 28.10 16.03 26.21
CA ARG A 512 28.99 16.60 27.22
C ARG A 512 30.47 16.29 26.98
#